data_AF-A0A9P7N9X3-F1
#
_entry.id   AF-A0A9P7N9X3-F1
#
_cell.length_a   1.000
_cell.length_b   1.000
_cell.length_c   1.000
_cell.angle_alpha   90.00
_cell.angle_beta   90.00
_cell.angle_gamma   90.00
#
_symmetry.space_group_name_H-M   'P 1'
#
loop_
_entity.id
_entity.type
_entity.pdbx_description
1 polymer ?
#
loop_
_entity_poly.entity_id
_entity_poly.type
_entity_poly.pdbx_seq_one_letter_code
_entity_poly.pdbx_strand_id
1 'polypeptide(L)'
;MGCSPSKPSRRDAVELQPRHQRRQVTISSPTGGPVLVPPTYRDQSGAPIKHTPYELDHDTIQTALTDMSAFLEERGVRVELVTVGGAVNTLYLRSRLTTHDVDFFLRSATSSRYNIVHEAARFANRRKEGHLGVEWLNNATQLFLPIQLQRQLYDAALEQGTLVFESTSLRVYAAPWSYALCGKLNRLCDVDPRPYDLPDASVYLHEYLRTSDRQSVGAREIREWCKEFNKKMTDKVLEELDEAYSQSYGHRVIDWEM
;
A
#
# COMPACT_ATOMS: atom_id res chain seq x y z
N MET A 1 1.79 85.87 34.63
CA MET A 1 2.52 84.59 34.86
C MET A 1 1.90 83.57 33.91
N GLY A 2 2.52 82.93 32.93
CA GLY A 2 3.88 82.93 32.37
C GLY A 2 3.90 81.81 31.30
N CYS A 3 4.45 82.11 30.13
CA CYS A 3 5.06 81.22 29.13
C CYS A 3 4.24 80.11 28.41
N SER A 4 4.05 80.29 27.09
CA SER A 4 4.01 79.23 26.05
C SER A 4 5.39 78.53 25.92
N PRO A 5 5.66 77.60 24.96
CA PRO A 5 4.84 76.72 24.11
C PRO A 5 5.32 75.23 24.18
N SER A 6 4.82 74.31 23.33
CA SER A 6 5.61 73.29 22.56
C SER A 6 4.79 72.06 22.15
N LYS A 7 4.78 71.72 20.84
CA LYS A 7 4.54 70.37 20.33
C LYS A 7 5.85 69.56 20.37
N PRO A 8 5.77 68.22 20.51
CA PRO A 8 6.47 67.37 19.54
C PRO A 8 5.68 66.13 19.10
N SER A 9 6.07 65.60 17.94
CA SER A 9 5.58 64.36 17.31
C SER A 9 6.29 63.11 17.84
N ARG A 10 5.67 61.93 17.67
CA ARG A 10 6.23 60.61 17.26
C ARG A 10 5.25 59.48 17.64
N ARG A 11 4.77 58.71 16.65
CA ARG A 11 5.23 57.37 16.19
C ARG A 11 4.56 56.22 16.95
N ASP A 12 3.91 55.38 16.15
CA ASP A 12 3.91 53.91 16.18
C ASP A 12 3.64 53.21 17.52
N ALA A 13 2.40 52.74 17.67
CA ALA A 13 2.11 51.51 18.39
C ALA A 13 1.16 50.67 17.53
N VAL A 14 1.75 49.87 16.65
CA VAL A 14 1.07 48.74 16.01
C VAL A 14 0.89 47.66 17.07
N GLU A 15 -0.35 47.48 17.51
CA GLU A 15 -0.74 46.43 18.44
C GLU A 15 -0.67 45.08 17.72
N LEU A 16 0.40 44.33 17.98
CA LEU A 16 0.62 42.97 17.50
C LEU A 16 -0.32 42.00 18.24
N GLN A 17 -1.46 41.69 17.62
CA GLN A 17 -2.29 40.54 18.03
C GLN A 17 -1.66 39.22 17.51
N PRO A 18 -1.59 38.14 18.31
CA PRO A 18 -1.04 36.87 17.84
C PRO A 18 -2.04 36.16 16.92
N ARG A 19 -1.74 36.12 15.61
CA ARG A 19 -2.42 35.25 14.65
C ARG A 19 -1.95 33.80 14.80
N HIS A 20 -2.66 33.02 15.59
CA HIS A 20 -2.70 31.56 15.42
C HIS A 20 -4.10 31.09 15.03
N GLN A 21 -4.54 31.52 13.84
CA GLN A 21 -5.56 30.79 13.11
C GLN A 21 -4.90 29.58 12.45
N ARG A 22 -5.01 28.41 13.10
CA ARG A 22 -4.85 27.12 12.42
C ARG A 22 -5.82 27.12 11.24
N ARG A 23 -5.31 27.28 10.02
CA ARG A 23 -6.09 27.09 8.80
C ARG A 23 -6.56 25.64 8.80
N GLN A 24 -7.83 25.42 9.12
CA GLN A 24 -8.51 24.19 8.74
C GLN A 24 -8.42 24.08 7.22
N VAL A 25 -7.69 23.08 6.74
CA VAL A 25 -7.69 22.72 5.32
C VAL A 25 -9.05 22.08 5.04
N THR A 26 -9.96 22.85 4.46
CA THR A 26 -11.22 22.32 3.94
C THR A 26 -10.90 21.49 2.71
N ILE A 27 -10.79 20.17 2.89
CA ILE A 27 -10.68 19.22 1.78
C ILE A 27 -12.04 19.18 1.11
N SER A 28 -12.16 19.77 -0.08
CA SER A 28 -13.40 19.71 -0.87
C SER A 28 -13.75 18.25 -1.19
N SER A 29 -15.03 17.93 -1.14
CA SER A 29 -15.56 16.62 -1.54
C SER A 29 -15.17 16.31 -2.98
N PRO A 30 -14.78 15.06 -3.31
CA PRO A 30 -14.35 14.72 -4.66
C PRO A 30 -15.55 14.71 -5.63
N THR A 31 -15.39 15.37 -6.77
CA THR A 31 -16.23 15.23 -7.98
C THR A 31 -15.61 14.28 -9.01
N GLY A 32 -14.53 13.57 -8.67
CA GLY A 32 -13.71 12.78 -9.61
C GLY A 32 -13.84 11.27 -9.43
N GLY A 33 -13.70 10.53 -10.53
CA GLY A 33 -13.61 9.06 -10.57
C GLY A 33 -12.36 8.51 -9.87
N PRO A 34 -12.02 7.23 -10.09
CA PRO A 34 -10.86 6.59 -9.47
C PRO A 34 -9.56 7.40 -9.68
N VAL A 35 -8.73 7.52 -8.63
CA VAL A 35 -7.47 8.27 -8.67
C VAL A 35 -6.31 7.29 -8.83
N LEU A 36 -5.49 7.46 -9.87
CA LEU A 36 -4.24 6.71 -10.05
C LEU A 36 -3.10 7.38 -9.28
N VAL A 37 -2.38 6.60 -8.48
CA VAL A 37 -1.18 6.99 -7.74
C VAL A 37 -0.04 6.05 -8.12
N PRO A 38 1.11 6.60 -8.54
CA PRO A 38 1.27 7.97 -9.00
C PRO A 38 0.51 8.23 -10.32
N PRO A 39 0.17 9.48 -10.69
CA PRO A 39 -0.46 9.76 -11.98
C PRO A 39 0.52 9.48 -13.13
N THR A 40 0.01 9.18 -14.32
CA THR A 40 0.85 9.02 -15.51
C THR A 40 1.58 10.32 -15.84
N TYR A 41 2.90 10.34 -15.70
CA TYR A 41 3.72 11.49 -16.08
C TYR A 41 3.94 11.53 -17.58
N ARG A 42 3.93 12.74 -18.14
CA ARG A 42 4.17 12.99 -19.56
C ARG A 42 5.33 13.95 -19.73
N ASP A 43 6.16 13.71 -20.73
CA ASP A 43 7.23 14.63 -21.12
C ASP A 43 6.66 15.87 -21.85
N GLN A 44 7.55 16.76 -22.30
CA GLN A 44 7.16 17.98 -23.01
C GLN A 44 6.40 17.70 -24.33
N SER A 45 6.53 16.49 -24.90
CA SER A 45 5.81 16.07 -26.10
C SER A 45 4.45 15.43 -25.80
N GLY A 46 4.12 15.25 -24.51
CA GLY A 46 2.91 14.55 -24.08
C GLY A 46 3.06 13.03 -24.05
N ALA A 47 4.25 12.48 -24.35
CA ALA A 47 4.49 11.04 -24.30
C ALA A 47 4.67 10.57 -22.84
N PRO A 48 4.17 9.38 -22.46
CA PRO A 48 4.41 8.82 -21.13
C PRO A 48 5.91 8.69 -20.84
N ILE A 49 6.35 9.20 -19.69
CA ILE A 49 7.74 9.07 -19.25
C ILE A 49 7.97 7.61 -18.84
N LYS A 50 8.96 6.95 -19.44
CA LYS A 50 9.40 5.64 -18.98
C LYS A 50 10.21 5.81 -17.71
N HIS A 51 9.80 5.12 -16.65
CA HIS A 51 10.47 5.17 -15.36
C HIS A 51 11.55 4.09 -15.27
N THR A 52 12.68 4.44 -14.68
CA THR A 52 13.72 3.48 -14.33
C THR A 52 13.23 2.65 -13.13
N PRO A 53 13.15 1.31 -13.24
CA PRO A 53 12.84 0.48 -12.10
C PRO A 53 14.02 0.45 -11.13
N TYR A 54 13.73 0.41 -9.82
CA TYR A 54 14.72 0.24 -8.76
C TYR A 54 14.45 -1.09 -8.04
N GLU A 55 15.48 -1.66 -7.44
CA GLU A 55 15.31 -2.73 -6.46
C GLU A 55 15.27 -2.09 -5.07
N LEU A 56 14.17 -2.33 -4.37
CA LEU A 56 13.88 -1.78 -3.06
C LEU A 56 14.00 -2.91 -2.04
N ASP A 57 15.01 -2.83 -1.19
CA ASP A 57 15.18 -3.72 -0.06
C ASP A 57 14.30 -3.30 1.12
N HIS A 58 14.32 -4.12 2.18
CA HIS A 58 13.59 -3.86 3.40
C HIS A 58 13.86 -2.47 4.00
N ASP A 59 15.13 -2.13 4.21
CA ASP A 59 15.53 -0.92 4.94
C ASP A 59 15.17 0.34 4.14
N THR A 60 15.29 0.25 2.82
CA THR A 60 14.88 1.30 1.89
C THR A 60 13.39 1.57 2.00
N ILE A 61 12.55 0.53 1.94
CA ILE A 61 11.09 0.67 2.04
C ILE A 61 10.69 1.15 3.44
N GLN A 62 11.27 0.59 4.51
CA GLN A 62 10.96 1.00 5.88
C GLN A 62 11.32 2.48 6.12
N THR A 63 12.47 2.92 5.62
CA THR A 63 12.85 4.34 5.72
C THR A 63 11.89 5.22 4.93
N ALA A 64 11.50 4.81 3.72
CA ALA A 64 10.55 5.57 2.90
C ALA A 64 9.17 5.69 3.57
N LEU A 65 8.65 4.60 4.16
CA LEU A 65 7.39 4.63 4.92
C LEU A 65 7.50 5.49 6.20
N THR A 66 8.67 5.51 6.84
CA THR A 66 8.95 6.41 7.97
C THR A 66 8.92 7.88 7.54
N ASP A 67 9.57 8.21 6.42
CA ASP A 67 9.54 9.56 5.86
C ASP A 67 8.11 9.98 5.46
N MET A 68 7.31 9.05 4.91
CA MET A 68 5.88 9.28 4.65
C MET A 68 5.11 9.57 5.94
N SER A 69 5.33 8.77 6.99
CA SER A 69 4.69 8.98 8.29
C SER A 69 4.97 10.37 8.85
N ALA A 70 6.23 10.81 8.83
CA ALA A 70 6.61 12.13 9.31
C ALA A 70 5.89 13.25 8.54
N PHE A 71 5.82 13.13 7.21
CA PHE A 71 5.10 14.08 6.36
C PHE A 71 3.59 14.16 6.69
N LEU A 72 2.98 13.00 6.97
CA LEU A 72 1.57 12.89 7.34
C LEU A 72 1.30 13.46 8.75
N GLU A 73 2.21 13.21 9.69
CA GLU A 73 2.15 13.70 11.06
C GLU A 73 2.22 15.23 11.13
N GLU A 74 3.12 15.86 10.37
CA GLU A 74 3.21 17.33 10.24
C GLU A 74 1.89 17.97 9.78
N ARG A 75 1.05 17.21 9.08
CA ARG A 75 -0.25 17.66 8.56
C ARG A 75 -1.43 17.21 9.43
N GLY A 76 -1.18 16.50 10.53
CA GLY A 76 -2.20 15.97 11.42
C GLY A 76 -3.12 14.94 10.74
N VAL A 77 -2.61 14.22 9.75
CA VAL A 77 -3.38 13.21 8.99
C VAL A 77 -2.90 11.82 9.39
N ARG A 78 -3.84 10.94 9.74
CA ARG A 78 -3.58 9.50 9.86
C ARG A 78 -4.08 8.76 8.64
N VAL A 79 -3.30 7.80 8.16
CA VAL A 79 -3.61 6.99 6.98
C VAL A 79 -3.43 5.51 7.30
N GLU A 80 -4.38 4.70 6.82
CA GLU A 80 -4.32 3.24 6.85
C GLU A 80 -4.37 2.74 5.41
N LEU A 81 -3.33 2.03 4.99
CA LEU A 81 -3.18 1.42 3.66
C LEU A 81 -3.19 -0.10 3.79
N VAL A 82 -3.60 -0.78 2.72
CA VAL A 82 -3.37 -2.22 2.56
C VAL A 82 -2.36 -2.41 1.44
N THR A 83 -1.36 -3.27 1.64
CA THR A 83 -0.37 -3.63 0.62
C THR A 83 -0.40 -5.12 0.31
N VAL A 84 0.01 -5.50 -0.90
CA VAL A 84 -0.01 -6.88 -1.39
C VAL A 84 1.28 -7.19 -2.15
N GLY A 85 1.60 -8.46 -2.30
CA GLY A 85 2.68 -8.89 -3.19
C GLY A 85 4.06 -8.60 -2.60
N GLY A 86 4.97 -8.15 -3.46
CA GLY A 86 6.40 -8.09 -3.16
C GLY A 86 6.75 -7.30 -1.90
N ALA A 87 6.04 -6.20 -1.62
CA ALA A 87 6.25 -5.43 -0.40
C ALA A 87 5.94 -6.23 0.88
N VAL A 88 4.90 -7.07 0.89
CA VAL A 88 4.61 -7.96 2.02
C VAL A 88 5.72 -9.01 2.17
N ASN A 89 6.18 -9.58 1.05
CA ASN A 89 7.26 -10.56 1.04
C ASN A 89 8.60 -10.01 1.54
N THR A 90 8.90 -8.75 1.23
CA THR A 90 10.14 -8.08 1.64
C THR A 90 10.05 -7.52 3.07
N LEU A 91 8.93 -6.88 3.44
CA LEU A 91 8.79 -6.22 4.73
C LEU A 91 8.49 -7.16 5.89
N TYR A 92 7.51 -8.05 5.69
CA TYR A 92 6.95 -8.86 6.75
C TYR A 92 7.47 -10.29 6.70
N LEU A 93 7.28 -10.99 5.58
CA LEU A 93 7.57 -12.43 5.46
C LEU A 93 9.06 -12.75 5.35
N ARG A 94 9.87 -11.77 4.92
CA ARG A 94 11.30 -11.95 4.62
C ARG A 94 11.60 -13.06 3.61
N SER A 95 10.62 -13.42 2.78
CA SER A 95 10.80 -14.42 1.72
C SER A 95 11.51 -13.85 0.49
N ARG A 96 11.69 -12.52 0.42
CA ARG A 96 12.41 -11.82 -0.64
C ARG A 96 13.37 -10.78 -0.08
N LEU A 97 14.53 -10.63 -0.72
CA LEU A 97 15.49 -9.58 -0.40
C LEU A 97 15.02 -8.22 -0.91
N THR A 98 14.45 -8.17 -2.10
CA THR A 98 14.03 -6.94 -2.77
C THR A 98 12.68 -7.07 -3.47
N THR A 99 12.05 -5.93 -3.73
CA THR A 99 10.90 -5.78 -4.63
C THR A 99 11.06 -4.52 -5.48
N HIS A 100 10.19 -4.29 -6.47
CA HIS A 100 10.30 -3.12 -7.35
C HIS A 100 9.44 -1.94 -6.89
N ASP A 101 8.39 -2.23 -6.13
CA ASP A 101 7.38 -1.27 -5.72
C ASP A 101 6.57 -1.81 -4.51
N VAL A 102 5.74 -0.91 -3.99
CA VAL A 102 4.76 -1.16 -2.95
C VAL A 102 3.39 -0.94 -3.57
N ASP A 103 2.78 -2.04 -4.01
CA ASP A 103 1.37 -2.06 -4.38
C ASP A 103 0.51 -1.75 -3.15
N PHE A 104 -0.38 -0.77 -3.25
CA PHE A 104 -1.27 -0.42 -2.15
C PHE A 104 -2.70 -0.16 -2.61
N PHE A 105 -3.62 -0.26 -1.67
CA PHE A 105 -4.97 0.22 -1.84
C PHE A 105 -5.55 0.85 -0.57
N LEU A 106 -6.48 1.78 -0.78
CA LEU A 106 -7.32 2.36 0.27
C LEU A 106 -8.68 1.66 0.25
N ARG A 107 -9.49 1.88 1.30
CA ARG A 107 -10.86 1.35 1.35
C ARG A 107 -11.75 1.72 0.16
N SER A 108 -11.47 2.86 -0.48
CA SER A 108 -12.16 3.33 -1.68
C SER A 108 -11.18 3.95 -2.67
N ALA A 109 -11.26 3.53 -3.94
CA ALA A 109 -10.48 4.09 -5.06
C ALA A 109 -10.80 5.57 -5.36
N THR A 110 -11.90 6.11 -4.83
CA THR A 110 -12.26 7.54 -4.95
C THR A 110 -11.89 8.37 -3.73
N SER A 111 -11.14 7.80 -2.78
CA SER A 111 -10.75 8.48 -1.56
C SER A 111 -9.93 9.74 -1.86
N SER A 112 -10.32 10.87 -1.29
CA SER A 112 -9.52 12.10 -1.35
C SER A 112 -8.15 11.95 -0.70
N ARG A 113 -7.94 10.88 0.09
CA ARG A 113 -6.65 10.57 0.72
C ARG A 113 -5.57 10.13 -0.26
N TYR A 114 -5.89 9.73 -1.50
CA TYR A 114 -4.84 9.43 -2.49
C TYR A 114 -3.92 10.61 -2.74
N ASN A 115 -4.44 11.84 -2.75
CA ASN A 115 -3.63 13.03 -3.00
C ASN A 115 -2.57 13.20 -1.90
N ILE A 116 -2.95 13.07 -0.63
CA ILE A 116 -2.00 13.24 0.47
C ILE A 116 -1.03 12.05 0.58
N VAL A 117 -1.48 10.83 0.26
CA VAL A 117 -0.61 9.64 0.18
C VAL A 117 0.42 9.82 -0.94
N HIS A 118 0.00 10.30 -2.10
CA HIS A 118 0.88 10.58 -3.23
C HIS A 118 1.91 11.67 -2.89
N GLU A 119 1.50 12.75 -2.22
CA GLU A 119 2.43 13.80 -1.76
C GLU A 119 3.44 13.27 -0.75
N ALA A 120 3.02 12.42 0.19
CA ALA A 120 3.89 11.77 1.16
C ALA A 120 4.90 10.85 0.44
N ALA A 121 4.45 10.06 -0.54
CA ALA A 121 5.30 9.16 -1.31
C ALA A 121 6.34 9.93 -2.13
N ARG A 122 5.94 11.07 -2.73
CA ARG A 122 6.87 11.98 -3.41
C ARG A 122 7.85 12.64 -2.45
N PHE A 123 7.43 12.97 -1.24
CA PHE A 123 8.32 13.50 -0.21
C PHE A 123 9.40 12.49 0.18
N ALA A 124 9.02 11.24 0.47
CA ALA A 124 9.97 10.16 0.75
C ALA A 124 10.94 9.94 -0.43
N ASN A 125 10.43 9.90 -1.66
CA ASN A 125 11.30 9.74 -2.83
C ASN A 125 12.28 10.90 -3.01
N ARG A 126 11.88 12.15 -2.75
CA ARG A 126 12.80 13.30 -2.76
C ARG A 126 13.91 13.17 -1.71
N ARG A 127 13.61 12.65 -0.52
CA ARG A 127 14.62 12.41 0.54
C ARG A 127 15.62 11.32 0.17
N LYS A 128 15.24 10.45 -0.76
CA LYS A 128 16.10 9.42 -1.37
C LYS A 128 16.67 9.86 -2.73
N GLU A 129 16.65 11.16 -3.04
CA GLU A 129 17.20 11.72 -4.28
C GLU A 129 16.59 11.09 -5.56
N GLY A 130 15.35 10.59 -5.48
CA GLY A 130 14.66 9.94 -6.59
C GLY A 130 14.92 8.43 -6.73
N HIS A 131 15.78 7.85 -5.89
CA HIS A 131 16.20 6.43 -5.99
C HIS A 131 15.16 5.41 -5.52
N LEU A 132 13.95 5.83 -5.11
CA LEU A 132 12.83 4.87 -4.96
C LEU A 132 12.20 4.54 -6.31
N GLY A 133 12.35 5.43 -7.31
CA GLY A 133 11.55 5.39 -8.53
C GLY A 133 10.21 6.07 -8.36
N VAL A 134 9.61 6.49 -9.47
CA VAL A 134 8.37 7.28 -9.44
C VAL A 134 7.15 6.43 -9.06
N GLU A 135 7.15 5.17 -9.49
CA GLU A 135 6.09 4.17 -9.28
C GLU A 135 6.30 3.34 -8.00
N TRP A 136 7.23 3.72 -7.13
CA TRP A 136 7.61 2.92 -5.96
C TRP A 136 6.46 2.64 -5.00
N LEU A 137 5.46 3.53 -4.96
CA LEU A 137 4.21 3.34 -4.22
C LEU A 137 3.07 3.51 -5.23
N ASN A 138 2.44 2.40 -5.61
CA ASN A 138 1.47 2.38 -6.71
C ASN A 138 0.12 1.77 -6.28
N ASN A 139 -0.99 2.28 -6.79
CA ASN A 139 -2.33 1.73 -6.53
C ASN A 139 -2.98 1.07 -7.75
N ALA A 140 -2.20 0.76 -8.79
CA ALA A 140 -2.72 0.25 -10.05
C ALA A 140 -3.54 -1.03 -9.84
N THR A 141 -3.07 -1.91 -8.95
CA THR A 141 -3.75 -3.15 -8.57
C THR A 141 -5.20 -2.93 -8.12
N GLN A 142 -5.50 -1.82 -7.44
CA GLN A 142 -6.86 -1.52 -6.98
C GLN A 142 -7.83 -1.16 -8.11
N LEU A 143 -7.33 -0.47 -9.14
CA LEU A 143 -8.18 0.11 -10.18
C LEU A 143 -8.84 -0.97 -11.06
N PHE A 144 -8.28 -2.18 -11.05
CA PHE A 144 -8.83 -3.33 -11.75
C PHE A 144 -9.83 -4.15 -10.91
N LEU A 145 -10.01 -3.82 -9.63
CA LEU A 145 -10.93 -4.52 -8.74
C LEU A 145 -12.32 -3.88 -8.75
N PRO A 146 -13.42 -4.68 -8.78
CA PRO A 146 -14.76 -4.16 -8.51
C PRO A 146 -14.83 -3.42 -7.17
N ILE A 147 -15.58 -2.32 -7.10
CA ILE A 147 -15.64 -1.43 -5.92
C ILE A 147 -16.06 -2.20 -4.65
N GLN A 148 -16.99 -3.14 -4.76
CA GLN A 148 -17.43 -3.99 -3.65
C GLN A 148 -16.28 -4.84 -3.12
N LEU A 149 -15.51 -5.47 -4.03
CA LEU A 149 -14.37 -6.30 -3.69
C LEU A 149 -13.24 -5.47 -3.05
N GLN A 150 -13.00 -4.24 -3.50
CA GLN A 150 -12.03 -3.34 -2.85
C GLN A 150 -12.35 -3.11 -1.37
N ARG A 151 -13.62 -2.87 -1.05
CA ARG A 151 -14.07 -2.66 0.34
C ARG A 151 -13.95 -3.94 1.16
N GLN A 152 -14.37 -5.07 0.60
CA GLN A 152 -14.27 -6.38 1.26
C GLN A 152 -12.83 -6.74 1.58
N LEU A 153 -11.90 -6.60 0.62
CA LEU A 153 -10.48 -6.89 0.83
C LEU A 153 -9.85 -5.95 1.87
N TYR A 154 -10.25 -4.67 1.87
CA TYR A 154 -9.76 -3.73 2.87
C TYR A 154 -10.24 -4.10 4.27
N ASP A 155 -11.54 -4.36 4.43
CA ASP A 155 -12.13 -4.71 5.72
C ASP A 155 -11.56 -6.05 6.24
N ALA A 156 -11.38 -7.04 5.36
CA ALA A 156 -10.75 -8.32 5.67
C ALA A 156 -9.26 -8.18 6.04
N ALA A 157 -8.51 -7.25 5.43
CA ALA A 157 -7.12 -6.98 5.81
C ALA A 157 -7.02 -6.41 7.23
N LEU A 158 -7.95 -5.52 7.60
CA LEU A 158 -8.03 -4.97 8.96
C LEU A 158 -8.43 -6.05 9.97
N GLU A 159 -9.35 -6.95 9.61
CA GLU A 159 -9.74 -8.08 10.45
C GLU A 159 -8.58 -9.08 10.63
N GLN A 160 -7.84 -9.39 9.55
CA GLN A 160 -6.62 -10.20 9.62
C GLN A 160 -5.52 -9.54 10.48
N GLY A 161 -5.51 -8.21 10.57
CA GLY A 161 -4.68 -7.46 11.52
C GLY A 161 -3.17 -7.55 11.31
N THR A 162 -2.70 -8.07 10.18
CA THR A 162 -1.26 -8.22 9.92
C THR A 162 -0.65 -6.87 9.51
N LEU A 163 0.05 -6.21 10.43
CA LEU A 163 0.77 -4.97 10.17
C LEU A 163 2.14 -5.26 9.54
N VAL A 164 2.38 -4.71 8.35
CA VAL A 164 3.72 -4.71 7.72
C VAL A 164 4.54 -3.48 8.09
N PHE A 165 3.87 -2.40 8.50
CA PHE A 165 4.48 -1.18 9.01
C PHE A 165 3.50 -0.44 9.92
N GLU A 166 4.00 0.11 11.02
CA GLU A 166 3.20 0.93 11.93
C GLU A 166 3.99 2.14 12.44
N SER A 167 3.31 3.29 12.43
CA SER A 167 3.71 4.51 13.11
C SER A 167 2.47 5.29 13.58
N THR A 168 2.68 6.43 14.23
CA THR A 168 1.59 7.31 14.71
C THR A 168 0.62 7.77 13.62
N SER A 169 1.11 7.99 12.39
CA SER A 169 0.35 8.60 11.30
C SER A 169 0.21 7.72 10.06
N LEU A 170 0.87 6.55 10.02
CA LEU A 170 0.76 5.60 8.92
C LEU A 170 0.72 4.16 9.46
N ARG A 171 -0.32 3.44 9.07
CA ARG A 171 -0.38 1.97 9.21
C ARG A 171 -0.50 1.35 7.84
N VAL A 172 0.24 0.27 7.64
CA VAL A 172 0.19 -0.52 6.42
C VAL A 172 -0.11 -1.97 6.82
N TYR A 173 -1.24 -2.48 6.37
CA TYR A 173 -1.68 -3.85 6.59
C TYR A 173 -1.32 -4.72 5.38
N ALA A 174 -1.01 -5.99 5.60
CA ALA A 174 -0.97 -6.97 4.52
C ALA A 174 -2.40 -7.24 4.04
N ALA A 175 -2.56 -7.41 2.72
CA ALA A 175 -3.81 -7.88 2.14
C ALA A 175 -4.16 -9.28 2.65
N PRO A 176 -5.44 -9.71 2.56
CA PRO A 176 -5.85 -11.02 3.02
C PRO A 176 -4.99 -12.13 2.38
N TRP A 177 -4.54 -13.10 3.18
CA TRP A 177 -3.66 -14.17 2.70
C TRP A 177 -4.29 -14.97 1.57
N SER A 178 -5.59 -15.22 1.64
CA SER A 178 -6.36 -15.87 0.57
C SER A 178 -6.30 -15.08 -0.73
N TYR A 179 -6.45 -13.76 -0.69
CA TYR A 179 -6.35 -12.91 -1.88
C TYR A 179 -4.94 -12.90 -2.46
N ALA A 180 -3.92 -12.76 -1.61
CA ALA A 180 -2.52 -12.80 -2.02
C ALA A 180 -2.16 -14.15 -2.68
N LEU A 181 -2.62 -15.26 -2.09
CA LEU A 181 -2.51 -16.62 -2.63
C LEU A 181 -3.15 -16.72 -4.02
N CYS A 182 -4.44 -16.37 -4.14
CA CYS A 182 -5.16 -16.44 -5.43
C CYS A 182 -4.48 -15.58 -6.51
N GLY A 183 -3.87 -14.46 -6.14
CA GLY A 183 -3.08 -13.63 -7.05
C GLY A 183 -1.87 -14.36 -7.65
N LYS A 184 -1.19 -15.20 -6.86
CA LYS A 184 -0.08 -16.04 -7.32
C LYS A 184 -0.56 -17.21 -8.16
N LEU A 185 -1.59 -17.92 -7.72
CA LEU A 185 -2.18 -19.04 -8.48
C LEU A 185 -2.68 -18.60 -9.85
N ASN A 186 -3.26 -17.39 -9.95
CA ASN A 186 -3.64 -16.81 -11.23
C ASN A 186 -2.44 -16.62 -12.16
N ARG A 187 -1.34 -16.08 -11.66
CA ARG A 187 -0.13 -15.83 -12.46
C ARG A 187 0.59 -17.12 -12.85
N LEU A 188 0.49 -18.16 -12.04
CA LEU A 188 0.94 -19.51 -12.39
C LEU A 188 0.12 -20.14 -13.53
N CYS A 189 -1.10 -19.65 -13.78
CA CYS A 189 -1.92 -20.05 -14.93
C CYS A 189 -1.66 -19.20 -16.19
N ASP A 190 -0.86 -18.13 -16.10
CA ASP A 190 -0.55 -17.26 -17.24
C ASP A 190 0.68 -17.77 -18.02
N VAL A 191 0.97 -17.16 -19.17
CA VAL A 191 2.05 -17.59 -20.09
C VAL A 191 3.45 -17.30 -19.53
N ASP A 192 3.56 -16.38 -18.57
CA ASP A 192 4.83 -15.91 -18.00
C ASP A 192 4.81 -15.95 -16.45
N PRO A 193 4.74 -17.16 -15.85
CA PRO A 193 4.88 -17.30 -14.40
C PRO A 193 6.28 -16.88 -13.98
N ARG A 194 6.38 -16.12 -12.88
CA ARG A 194 7.69 -15.71 -12.36
C ARG A 194 8.25 -16.78 -11.41
N PRO A 195 9.58 -16.93 -11.33
CA PRO A 195 10.21 -17.99 -10.51
C PRO A 195 9.80 -18.00 -9.03
N TYR A 196 9.41 -16.84 -8.50
CA TYR A 196 9.01 -16.66 -7.12
C TYR A 196 7.51 -16.86 -6.86
N ASP A 197 6.69 -17.13 -7.87
CA ASP A 197 5.24 -17.17 -7.67
C ASP A 197 4.78 -18.38 -6.89
N LEU A 198 5.34 -19.56 -7.18
CA LEU A 198 5.04 -20.79 -6.45
C LEU A 198 5.60 -20.75 -5.00
N PRO A 199 6.86 -20.33 -4.76
CA PRO A 199 7.35 -20.11 -3.40
C PRO A 199 6.51 -19.12 -2.59
N ASP A 200 6.14 -17.97 -3.17
CA ASP A 200 5.30 -17.01 -2.44
C ASP A 200 3.90 -17.56 -2.15
N ALA A 201 3.31 -18.31 -3.08
CA ALA A 201 2.02 -18.95 -2.87
C ALA A 201 2.06 -19.92 -1.68
N SER A 202 3.13 -20.71 -1.56
CA SER A 202 3.36 -21.61 -0.42
C SER A 202 3.44 -20.83 0.90
N VAL A 203 4.18 -19.72 0.94
CA VAL A 203 4.28 -18.87 2.14
C VAL A 203 2.93 -18.23 2.49
N TYR A 204 2.17 -17.73 1.52
CA TYR A 204 0.85 -17.16 1.81
C TYR A 204 -0.14 -18.21 2.33
N LEU A 205 -0.10 -19.43 1.79
CA LEU A 205 -0.88 -20.55 2.31
C LEU A 205 -0.48 -20.88 3.76
N HIS A 206 0.82 -20.88 4.06
CA HIS A 206 1.32 -21.11 5.41
C HIS A 206 0.81 -20.04 6.39
N GLU A 207 0.89 -18.76 6.00
CA GLU A 207 0.38 -17.66 6.82
C GLU A 207 -1.14 -17.70 7.01
N TYR A 208 -1.89 -18.10 5.98
CA TYR A 208 -3.33 -18.31 6.10
C TYR A 208 -3.64 -19.36 7.18
N LEU A 209 -3.01 -20.54 7.09
CA LEU A 209 -3.20 -21.64 8.05
C LEU A 209 -2.80 -21.21 9.47
N ARG A 210 -1.64 -20.57 9.61
CA ARG A 210 -1.11 -20.09 10.89
C ARG A 210 -2.02 -19.05 11.56
N THR A 211 -2.54 -18.09 10.80
CA THR A 211 -3.38 -17.00 11.35
C THR A 211 -4.82 -17.41 11.58
N SER A 212 -5.30 -18.46 10.90
CA SER A 212 -6.63 -19.03 11.13
C SER A 212 -6.65 -20.19 12.14
N ASP A 213 -5.49 -20.54 12.73
CA ASP A 213 -5.31 -21.70 13.61
C ASP A 213 -5.81 -23.02 12.98
N ARG A 214 -5.53 -23.19 11.67
CA ARG A 214 -5.91 -24.37 10.89
C ARG A 214 -4.68 -25.19 10.52
N GLN A 215 -4.85 -26.50 10.48
CA GLN A 215 -3.82 -27.44 10.02
C GLN A 215 -3.91 -27.71 8.52
N SER A 216 -5.08 -27.52 7.92
CA SER A 216 -5.35 -27.78 6.51
C SER A 216 -6.43 -26.86 5.94
N VAL A 217 -6.52 -26.82 4.61
CA VAL A 217 -7.53 -26.09 3.85
C VAL A 217 -8.08 -26.96 2.72
N GLY A 218 -9.38 -26.89 2.49
CA GLY A 218 -10.01 -27.66 1.43
C GLY A 218 -9.67 -27.11 0.04
N ALA A 219 -9.41 -28.00 -0.93
CA ALA A 219 -9.22 -27.61 -2.33
C ALA A 219 -10.44 -26.83 -2.87
N ARG A 220 -11.66 -27.21 -2.46
CA ARG A 220 -12.89 -26.47 -2.80
C ARG A 220 -12.90 -25.04 -2.27
N GLU A 221 -12.39 -24.83 -1.06
CA GLU A 221 -12.33 -23.50 -0.44
C GLU A 221 -11.39 -22.56 -1.20
N ILE A 222 -10.21 -23.05 -1.60
CA ILE A 222 -9.27 -22.28 -2.44
C ILE A 222 -9.90 -21.94 -3.80
N ARG A 223 -10.64 -22.88 -4.41
CA ARG A 223 -11.39 -22.64 -5.65
C ARG A 223 -12.44 -21.53 -5.47
N GLU A 224 -13.15 -21.54 -4.36
CA GLU A 224 -14.16 -20.53 -4.03
C GLU A 224 -13.54 -19.14 -3.87
N TRP A 225 -12.40 -19.01 -3.18
CA TRP A 225 -11.66 -17.75 -3.10
C TRP A 225 -11.22 -17.24 -4.48
N CYS A 226 -10.60 -18.12 -5.29
CA CYS A 226 -10.17 -17.75 -6.63
C CYS A 226 -11.35 -17.25 -7.48
N LYS A 227 -12.50 -17.92 -7.40
CA LYS A 227 -13.72 -17.51 -8.08
C LYS A 227 -14.23 -16.15 -7.59
N GLU A 228 -14.29 -15.94 -6.28
CA GLU A 228 -14.71 -14.67 -5.67
C GLU A 228 -13.83 -13.51 -6.12
N PHE A 229 -12.51 -13.72 -6.20
CA PHE A 229 -11.54 -12.70 -6.59
C PHE A 229 -11.35 -12.58 -8.11
N ASN A 230 -12.16 -13.28 -8.90
CA ASN A 230 -12.05 -13.35 -10.36
C ASN A 230 -10.63 -13.73 -10.84
N LYS A 231 -10.06 -14.75 -10.19
CA LYS A 231 -8.73 -15.31 -10.45
C LYS A 231 -8.86 -16.70 -11.06
N LYS A 232 -8.02 -16.98 -12.06
CA LYS A 232 -7.88 -18.30 -12.64
C LYS A 232 -7.10 -19.21 -11.69
N MET A 233 -7.47 -20.48 -11.69
CA MET A 233 -6.73 -21.54 -11.02
C MET A 233 -7.07 -22.86 -11.71
N THR A 234 -6.10 -23.77 -11.77
CA THR A 234 -6.28 -25.14 -12.28
C THR A 234 -5.86 -26.14 -11.22
N ASP A 235 -6.45 -27.33 -11.22
CA ASP A 235 -6.09 -28.39 -10.27
C ASP A 235 -4.59 -28.72 -10.32
N LYS A 236 -3.99 -28.68 -11.53
CA LYS A 236 -2.54 -28.83 -11.70
C LYS A 236 -1.74 -27.81 -10.90
N VAL A 237 -2.10 -26.52 -10.97
CA VAL A 237 -1.42 -25.46 -10.19
C VAL A 237 -1.63 -25.65 -8.70
N LEU A 238 -2.78 -26.18 -8.29
CA LEU A 238 -3.06 -26.48 -6.89
C LEU A 238 -2.27 -27.70 -6.37
N GLU A 239 -2.07 -28.72 -7.20
CA GLU A 239 -1.19 -29.86 -6.93
C GLU A 239 0.28 -29.40 -6.80
N GLU A 240 0.74 -28.55 -7.72
CA GLU A 240 2.08 -27.93 -7.67
C GLU A 240 2.26 -27.11 -6.37
N LEU A 241 1.23 -26.40 -5.92
CA LEU A 241 1.24 -25.69 -4.63
C LEU A 241 1.38 -26.64 -3.44
N ASP A 242 0.57 -27.70 -3.38
CA ASP A 242 0.58 -28.66 -2.26
C ASP A 242 1.93 -29.39 -2.19
N GLU A 243 2.52 -29.72 -3.35
CA GLU A 243 3.87 -30.27 -3.43
C GLU A 243 4.93 -29.27 -2.95
N ALA A 244 4.90 -28.02 -3.44
CA ALA A 244 5.83 -26.98 -3.01
C ALA A 244 5.72 -26.66 -1.51
N TYR A 245 4.50 -26.70 -0.97
CA TYR A 245 4.25 -26.60 0.46
C TYR A 245 4.89 -27.76 1.22
N SER A 246 4.65 -29.00 0.79
CA SER A 246 5.24 -30.18 1.42
C SER A 246 6.77 -30.17 1.37
N GLN A 247 7.38 -29.66 0.31
CA GLN A 247 8.83 -29.51 0.22
C GLN A 247 9.37 -28.46 1.21
N SER A 248 8.61 -27.40 1.45
CA SER A 248 9.01 -26.28 2.32
C SER A 248 8.74 -26.53 3.81
N TYR A 249 7.66 -27.25 4.13
CA TYR A 249 7.13 -27.41 5.49
C TYR A 249 6.96 -28.88 5.94
N GLY A 250 7.34 -29.85 5.10
CA GLY A 250 7.45 -31.26 5.45
C GLY A 250 6.15 -32.06 5.46
N HIS A 251 5.01 -31.49 5.08
CA HIS A 251 3.72 -32.16 5.01
C HIS A 251 2.77 -31.49 4.01
N ARG A 252 1.77 -32.22 3.52
CA ARG A 252 0.69 -31.69 2.68
C ARG A 252 -0.40 -31.08 3.55
N VAL A 253 -1.06 -30.05 3.03
CA VAL A 253 -2.06 -29.25 3.78
C VAL A 253 -3.33 -28.98 2.99
N ILE A 254 -3.39 -29.42 1.73
CA ILE A 254 -4.59 -29.29 0.91
C ILE A 254 -5.42 -30.56 1.02
N ASP A 255 -6.64 -30.43 1.54
CA ASP A 255 -7.61 -31.51 1.60
C ASP A 255 -8.34 -31.62 0.27
N TRP A 256 -8.11 -32.73 -0.44
CA TRP A 256 -8.63 -32.99 -1.78
C TRP A 256 -10.03 -33.62 -1.79
N GLU A 257 -10.69 -33.75 -0.64
CA GLU A 257 -12.01 -34.39 -0.55
C GLU A 257 -13.03 -33.75 -1.50
N MET A 258 -13.69 -34.62 -2.30
CA MET A 258 -14.64 -34.28 -3.37
C MET A 258 -15.98 -33.78 -2.86
#